data_AF-W2J1E4-F1
#
_entry.id   AF-W2J1E4-F1
#
_cell.length_a   1.000
_cell.length_b   1.000
_cell.length_c   1.000
_cell.angle_alpha   90.00
_cell.angle_beta   90.00
_cell.angle_gamma   90.00
#
_symmetry.space_group_name_H-M   'P 1'
#
loop_
_entity.id
_entity.type
_entity.pdbx_description
1 polymer ?
#
loop_
_entity_poly.entity_id
_entity_poly.type
_entity_poly.pdbx_seq_one_letter_code
_entity_poly.pdbx_strand_id
1 'polypeptide(L)'
;RNKQLRESKRAKDGQPVRCLPEELPRWRRRYICTHGWTDRSRGQGVRPQRQIRSTACPFRLTAESVYIQGSWRVEIHFPVYTHNHALLESVYDNYSHIRQVPMCEPLVGDLRLIVRSGGKSLRNLRVYS
;
A
#
# COMPACT_ATOMS: atom_id res chain seq x y z
N ARG A 1 6.83 -15.12 0.34
CA ARG A 1 5.44 -15.34 -0.12
C ARG A 1 4.97 -16.77 0.20
N ASN A 2 5.51 -17.80 -0.47
CA ASN A 2 5.10 -19.20 -0.23
C ASN A 2 5.47 -19.70 1.19
N LYS A 3 6.56 -19.20 1.78
CA LYS A 3 6.89 -19.44 3.20
C LYS A 3 5.75 -19.00 4.15
N GLN A 4 5.22 -17.79 3.97
CA GLN A 4 4.10 -17.27 4.77
C GLN A 4 2.81 -18.08 4.57
N LEU A 5 2.58 -18.61 3.36
CA LEU A 5 1.43 -19.48 3.09
C LEU A 5 1.55 -20.81 3.85
N ARG A 6 2.74 -21.41 3.89
CA ARG A 6 3.01 -22.63 4.68
C ARG A 6 2.90 -22.42 6.19
N GLU A 7 3.14 -21.21 6.66
CA GLU A 7 3.01 -20.82 8.07
C GLU A 7 1.60 -20.29 8.43
N SER A 8 0.70 -20.21 7.45
CA SER A 8 -0.65 -19.69 7.64
C SER A 8 -1.50 -20.59 8.54
N LYS A 9 -2.53 -20.03 9.18
CA LYS A 9 -3.45 -20.78 10.03
C LYS A 9 -4.07 -21.96 9.28
N ARG A 10 -4.47 -21.78 8.00
CA ARG A 10 -4.97 -22.86 7.14
C ARG A 10 -4.00 -24.03 7.00
N ALA A 11 -2.71 -23.75 6.79
CA ALA A 11 -1.69 -24.79 6.71
C ALA A 11 -1.49 -25.52 8.05
N LYS A 12 -1.56 -24.78 9.17
CA LYS A 12 -1.49 -25.36 10.52
C LYS A 12 -2.73 -26.19 10.89
N ASP A 13 -3.89 -25.80 10.39
CA ASP A 13 -5.17 -26.50 10.55
C ASP A 13 -5.27 -27.73 9.60
N GLY A 14 -4.18 -28.11 8.93
CA GLY A 14 -4.12 -29.28 8.04
C GLY A 14 -4.80 -29.09 6.68
N GLN A 15 -5.27 -27.89 6.34
CA GLN A 15 -5.87 -27.63 5.04
C GLN A 15 -4.79 -27.57 3.95
N PRO A 16 -5.06 -28.12 2.74
CA PRO A 16 -4.10 -28.09 1.65
C PRO A 16 -3.86 -26.64 1.19
N VAL A 17 -2.65 -26.14 1.44
CA VAL A 17 -2.22 -24.80 0.99
C VAL A 17 -1.35 -24.93 -0.25
N ARG A 18 -1.88 -24.47 -1.39
CA ARG A 18 -1.13 -24.44 -2.65
C ARG A 18 -0.11 -23.30 -2.64
N CYS A 19 1.10 -23.62 -3.07
CA CYS A 19 2.12 -22.61 -3.31
C CYS A 19 1.73 -21.76 -4.52
N LEU A 20 1.98 -20.45 -4.45
CA LEU A 20 1.74 -19.57 -5.60
C LEU A 20 2.84 -19.72 -6.65
N PRO A 21 2.48 -19.67 -7.95
CA PRO A 21 3.39 -19.50 -9.08
C PRO A 21 4.30 -18.30 -8.91
N GLU A 22 5.52 -18.36 -9.43
CA GLU A 22 6.53 -17.33 -9.25
C GLU A 22 6.06 -15.95 -9.72
N GLU A 23 5.30 -15.93 -10.82
CA GLU A 23 4.74 -14.76 -11.50
C GLU A 23 3.74 -13.98 -10.63
N LEU A 24 3.09 -14.61 -9.64
CA LEU A 24 2.07 -13.96 -8.81
C LEU A 24 2.70 -13.27 -7.58
N PRO A 25 2.94 -11.95 -7.57
CA PRO A 25 3.78 -11.30 -6.56
C PRO A 25 3.26 -11.44 -5.12
N ARG A 26 1.94 -11.57 -4.92
CA ARG A 26 1.31 -11.63 -3.58
C ARG A 26 0.13 -12.58 -3.57
N TRP A 27 -0.06 -13.27 -2.44
CA TRP A 27 -1.20 -14.15 -2.19
C TRP A 27 -2.46 -13.40 -1.79
N ARG A 28 -2.27 -12.30 -1.04
CA ARG A 28 -3.36 -11.49 -0.50
C ARG A 28 -2.91 -10.04 -0.38
N ARG A 29 -3.78 -9.12 -0.77
CA ARG A 29 -3.54 -7.68 -0.69
C ARG A 29 -4.81 -6.95 -0.28
N ARG A 30 -4.71 -6.14 0.78
CA ARG A 30 -5.74 -5.18 1.14
C ARG A 30 -5.52 -3.88 0.38
N TYR A 31 -6.57 -3.40 -0.27
CA TYR A 31 -6.66 -2.11 -0.92
C TYR A 31 -7.55 -1.21 -0.07
N ILE A 32 -7.16 0.06 0.03
CA ILE A 32 -7.90 1.12 0.71
C ILE A 32 -7.83 2.36 -0.17
N CYS A 33 -8.77 3.28 0.04
CA CYS A 33 -8.69 4.58 -0.61
C CYS A 33 -7.43 5.34 -0.14
N THR A 34 -6.88 6.18 -1.02
CA THR A 34 -5.79 7.12 -0.69
C THR A 34 -6.17 8.04 0.46
N HIS A 35 -7.44 8.42 0.56
CA HIS A 35 -8.02 9.19 1.67
C HIS A 35 -8.54 8.33 2.84
N GLY A 36 -8.36 7.00 2.78
CA GLY A 36 -8.81 6.06 3.81
C GLY A 36 -7.82 5.88 4.96
N TRP A 37 -6.62 6.47 4.89
CA TRP A 37 -5.65 6.42 5.98
C TRP A 37 -6.12 7.26 7.15
N THR A 38 -6.11 6.71 8.36
CA THR A 38 -6.27 7.53 9.56
C THR A 38 -5.07 8.46 9.72
N ASP A 39 -5.32 9.68 10.21
CA ASP A 39 -4.23 10.58 10.49
C ASP A 39 -3.35 9.99 11.59
N ARG A 40 -2.03 10.03 11.40
CA ARG A 40 -1.10 9.51 12.40
C ARG A 40 -0.87 10.62 13.41
N SER A 41 -1.02 10.32 14.71
CA SER A 41 -0.60 11.26 15.75
C SER A 41 0.90 11.56 15.62
N ARG A 42 1.25 12.72 15.10
CA ARG A 42 2.65 13.16 14.89
C ARG A 42 3.01 14.33 15.82
N GLY A 43 2.95 14.11 17.14
CA GLY A 43 3.56 15.00 18.15
C GLY A 43 2.62 15.47 19.26
N GLN A 44 3.18 16.10 20.30
CA GLN A 44 2.46 16.65 21.46
C GLN A 44 1.77 18.01 21.20
N GLY A 45 1.45 18.34 19.94
CA GLY A 45 0.56 19.47 19.62
C GLY A 45 1.16 20.89 19.66
N VAL A 46 2.49 21.06 19.69
CA VAL A 46 3.14 22.40 19.76
C VAL A 46 2.93 23.24 18.48
N ARG A 47 2.65 22.62 17.33
CA ARG A 47 2.36 23.32 16.07
C ARG A 47 0.90 23.10 15.67
N PRO A 48 0.17 24.13 15.20
CA PRO A 48 -1.18 23.95 14.68
C PRO A 48 -1.14 22.95 13.51
N GLN A 49 -1.79 21.81 13.68
CA GLN A 49 -1.92 20.80 12.64
C GLN A 49 -2.82 21.39 11.55
N ARG A 50 -2.21 21.85 10.45
CA ARG A 50 -2.96 22.04 9.21
C ARG A 50 -3.61 20.69 8.90
N GLN A 51 -4.93 20.62 8.94
CA GLN A 51 -5.66 19.40 8.64
C GLN A 51 -5.34 18.96 7.21
N ILE A 52 -4.34 18.10 7.05
CA ILE A 52 -4.06 17.42 5.79
C ILE A 52 -5.01 16.23 5.71
N ARG A 53 -6.30 16.60 5.59
CA ARG A 53 -7.48 15.91 5.08
C ARG A 53 -7.34 14.41 4.84
N SER A 54 -7.20 13.63 5.90
CA SER A 54 -7.79 12.29 5.89
C SER A 54 -9.31 12.49 5.88
N THR A 55 -10.01 11.97 4.86
CA THR A 55 -11.49 11.91 4.91
C THR A 55 -11.95 10.69 5.69
N ALA A 56 -11.02 9.86 6.20
CA ALA A 56 -11.31 8.55 6.75
C ALA A 56 -12.24 7.72 5.84
N CYS A 57 -11.97 7.78 4.52
CA CYS A 57 -12.79 7.12 3.52
C CYS A 57 -12.95 5.62 3.84
N PRO A 58 -14.20 5.10 3.90
CA PRO A 58 -14.45 3.73 4.34
C PRO A 58 -14.11 2.69 3.26
N PHE A 59 -13.90 3.12 2.02
CA PHE A 59 -13.55 2.23 0.91
C PHE A 59 -12.38 1.31 1.24
N ARG A 60 -12.63 0.01 1.14
CA ARG A 60 -11.65 -1.04 1.33
C ARG A 60 -12.07 -2.30 0.62
N LEU A 61 -11.11 -3.08 0.16
CA LEU A 61 -11.34 -4.44 -0.30
C LEU A 61 -10.09 -5.28 -0.06
N THR A 62 -10.24 -6.59 -0.03
CA THR A 62 -9.11 -7.51 -0.01
C THR A 62 -9.15 -8.36 -1.25
N ALA A 63 -8.11 -8.32 -2.08
CA ALA A 63 -7.92 -9.26 -3.18
C ALA A 63 -7.08 -10.45 -2.70
N GLU A 64 -7.54 -11.65 -2.95
CA GLU A 64 -6.85 -12.90 -2.63
C GLU A 64 -6.74 -13.79 -3.86
N SER A 65 -5.56 -14.36 -4.08
CA SER A 65 -5.31 -15.30 -5.16
C SER A 65 -5.79 -16.69 -4.72
N VAL A 66 -6.80 -17.21 -5.40
CA VAL A 66 -7.43 -18.49 -5.13
C VAL A 66 -7.26 -19.43 -6.33
N TYR A 67 -7.10 -20.72 -6.07
CA TYR A 67 -6.98 -21.72 -7.13
C TYR A 67 -8.30 -22.48 -7.26
N ILE A 68 -9.03 -22.23 -8.35
CA ILE A 68 -10.38 -22.77 -8.59
C ILE A 68 -10.37 -23.48 -9.94
N GLN A 69 -10.87 -24.72 -9.97
CA GLN A 69 -11.06 -25.51 -11.19
C GLN A 69 -9.82 -25.55 -12.11
N GLY A 70 -8.63 -25.72 -11.52
CA GLY A 70 -7.38 -25.82 -12.30
C GLY A 70 -6.79 -24.48 -12.75
N SER A 71 -7.35 -23.34 -12.33
CA SER A 71 -6.87 -22.01 -12.70
C SER A 71 -6.69 -21.10 -11.49
N TRP A 72 -5.68 -20.24 -11.53
CA TRP A 72 -5.54 -19.16 -10.55
C TRP A 72 -6.51 -18.03 -10.89
N ARG A 73 -7.27 -17.57 -9.90
CA ARG A 73 -8.22 -16.46 -9.98
C ARG A 73 -8.00 -15.51 -8.82
N VAL A 74 -8.49 -14.28 -8.97
CA VAL A 74 -8.51 -13.30 -7.89
C VAL A 74 -9.93 -13.19 -7.36
N GLU A 75 -10.08 -13.44 -6.06
CA GLU A 75 -11.35 -13.28 -5.34
C GLU A 75 -11.30 -12.03 -4.46
N ILE A 76 -12.43 -11.32 -4.37
CA ILE A 76 -12.56 -10.11 -3.57
C ILE A 76 -13.30 -10.44 -2.28
N HIS A 77 -12.66 -10.16 -1.15
CA HIS A 77 -13.21 -10.34 0.19
C HIS A 77 -13.42 -9.01 0.91
N PHE A 78 -14.48 -8.98 1.74
CA PHE A 78 -14.85 -7.86 2.60
C PHE A 78 -14.89 -6.49 1.89
N PRO A 79 -15.55 -6.37 0.73
CA PRO A 79 -15.58 -5.11 0.02
C PRO A 79 -16.47 -4.09 0.72
N VAL A 80 -15.99 -2.86 0.78
CA VAL A 80 -16.75 -1.65 1.03
C VAL A 80 -16.45 -0.75 -0.15
N TYR A 81 -17.43 -0.59 -1.04
CA TYR A 81 -17.28 0.18 -2.28
C TYR A 81 -17.68 1.66 -2.12
N THR A 82 -18.12 2.06 -0.93
CA THR A 82 -18.57 3.42 -0.68
C THR A 82 -17.39 4.37 -0.44
N HIS A 83 -17.48 5.53 -1.09
CA HIS A 83 -16.59 6.66 -0.87
C HIS A 83 -17.37 7.80 -0.20
N ASN A 84 -16.69 8.56 0.65
CA ASN A 84 -17.26 9.76 1.29
C ASN A 84 -16.67 11.06 0.70
N HIS A 85 -16.08 10.98 -0.49
CA HIS A 85 -15.51 12.08 -1.23
C HIS A 85 -15.67 11.82 -2.74
N ALA A 86 -15.52 12.87 -3.55
CA ALA A 86 -15.57 12.75 -5.00
C ALA A 86 -14.36 11.95 -5.54
N LEU A 87 -14.63 11.06 -6.50
CA LEU A 87 -13.61 10.32 -7.25
C LEU A 87 -13.27 11.08 -8.52
N LEU A 88 -12.39 12.07 -8.40
CA LEU A 88 -11.89 12.86 -9.54
C LEU A 88 -10.38 12.66 -9.67
N GLU A 89 -9.88 12.67 -10.90
CA GLU A 89 -8.44 12.60 -11.18
C GLU A 89 -7.68 13.74 -10.50
N SER A 90 -8.24 14.95 -10.54
CA SER A 90 -7.68 16.10 -9.83
C SER A 90 -7.60 15.91 -8.31
N VAL A 91 -8.51 15.16 -7.71
CA VAL A 91 -8.48 14.83 -6.26
C VAL A 91 -7.37 13.81 -5.98
N TYR A 92 -7.16 12.86 -6.89
CA TYR A 92 -6.09 11.86 -6.81
C TYR A 92 -4.70 12.52 -6.93
N ASP A 93 -4.45 13.30 -7.98
CA ASP A 93 -3.15 13.92 -8.27
C ASP A 93 -2.73 14.91 -7.19
N ASN A 94 -3.70 15.61 -6.61
CA ASN A 94 -3.41 16.58 -5.58
C ASN A 94 -3.14 15.95 -4.20
N TYR A 95 -3.33 14.64 -4.03
CA TYR A 95 -3.13 13.99 -2.74
C TYR A 95 -1.64 13.90 -2.38
N SER A 96 -1.29 14.35 -1.17
CA SER A 96 0.09 14.50 -0.71
C SER A 96 0.92 13.22 -0.75
N HIS A 97 0.30 12.05 -0.59
CA HIS A 97 0.98 10.75 -0.66
C HIS A 97 1.14 10.20 -2.08
N ILE A 98 0.47 10.80 -3.06
CA ILE A 98 0.56 10.43 -4.49
C ILE A 98 1.56 11.32 -5.23
N ARG A 99 1.76 12.56 -4.77
CA ARG A 99 2.81 13.48 -5.25
C ARG A 99 4.21 12.90 -4.98
N GLN A 100 4.63 11.96 -5.79
CA GLN A 100 6.00 11.49 -5.84
C GLN A 100 6.77 12.39 -6.80
N VAL A 101 7.95 12.83 -6.39
CA VAL A 101 8.85 13.53 -7.31
C VAL A 101 9.45 12.48 -8.24
N PRO A 102 9.32 12.62 -9.57
CA PRO A 102 10.01 11.74 -10.50
C PRO A 102 11.50 11.75 -10.18
N MET A 103 12.07 10.58 -9.94
CA MET A 103 13.47 10.43 -9.58
C MET A 103 14.33 10.58 -10.85
N CYS A 104 14.55 11.81 -11.30
CA CYS A 104 15.45 12.12 -12.41
C CYS A 104 16.91 12.30 -11.92
N GLU A 105 17.86 12.09 -12.84
CA GLU A 105 19.28 11.89 -12.57
C GLU A 105 20.09 13.08 -11.99
N PRO A 106 19.55 14.29 -11.70
CA PRO A 106 20.23 15.17 -10.73
C PRO A 106 19.81 14.86 -9.28
N LEU A 107 18.51 14.64 -9.04
CA LEU A 107 17.94 14.53 -7.69
C LEU A 107 18.36 13.23 -6.98
N VAL A 108 18.55 12.15 -7.74
CA VAL A 108 18.99 10.86 -7.20
C VAL A 108 20.45 10.95 -6.73
N GLY A 109 21.31 11.64 -7.47
CA GLY A 109 22.71 11.87 -7.12
C GLY A 109 22.84 12.63 -5.80
N ASP A 110 22.10 13.73 -5.66
CA ASP A 110 22.09 14.55 -4.44
C ASP A 110 21.51 13.79 -3.25
N LEU A 111 20.44 13.02 -3.44
CA LEU A 111 19.88 12.15 -2.38
C LEU A 111 20.90 11.10 -1.91
N ARG A 112 21.64 10.49 -2.84
CA ARG A 112 22.71 9.53 -2.49
C ARG A 112 23.83 10.21 -1.72
N LEU A 113 24.22 11.42 -2.10
CA LEU A 113 25.22 12.21 -1.40
C LEU A 113 24.76 12.53 0.03
N ILE A 114 23.54 13.02 0.20
CA ILE A 114 22.95 13.34 1.51
C ILE A 114 22.94 12.09 2.42
N VAL A 115 22.55 10.93 1.90
CA VAL A 115 22.53 9.68 2.68
C VAL A 115 23.96 9.24 3.05
N ARG A 116 24.92 9.35 2.14
CA ARG A 116 26.34 9.02 2.40
C ARG A 116 26.96 9.92 3.45
N SER A 117 26.56 11.18 3.50
CA SER A 117 27.01 12.16 4.49
C SER A 117 26.29 12.05 5.84
N GLY A 118 25.57 10.96 6.11
CA GLY A 118 24.87 10.70 7.38
C GLY A 118 23.44 11.24 7.45
N GLY A 119 22.91 11.77 6.35
CA GLY A 119 21.52 12.22 6.24
C GLY A 119 20.53 11.06 6.25
N LYS A 120 19.32 11.30 6.78
CA LYS A 120 18.26 10.29 6.82
C LYS A 120 17.69 10.05 5.42
N SER A 121 17.69 8.81 4.96
CA SER A 121 17.00 8.41 3.73
C SER A 121 15.50 8.73 3.79
N LEU A 122 14.95 9.25 2.69
CA LEU A 122 13.51 9.47 2.53
C LEU A 122 12.79 8.11 2.40
N ARG A 123 12.41 7.52 3.54
CA ARG A 123 11.71 6.23 3.66
C ARG A 123 10.36 6.14 2.93
N ASN A 124 9.91 7.22 2.28
CA ASN A 124 8.61 7.33 1.60
C ASN A 124 8.71 7.33 0.07
N LEU A 125 9.91 7.25 -0.52
CA LEU A 125 10.07 7.10 -1.97
C LEU A 125 9.90 5.62 -2.33
N ARG A 126 8.77 5.25 -2.91
CA ARG A 126 8.64 3.95 -3.60
C ARG A 126 9.36 4.07 -4.93
N VAL A 127 10.52 3.44 -5.01
CA VAL A 127 11.24 3.24 -6.27
C VAL A 127 10.40 2.32 -7.14
N TYR A 128 9.94 2.82 -8.29
CA TYR A 128 9.53 1.97 -9.39
C TYR A 128 10.62 2.09 -10.45
N SER A 129 11.21 0.95 -10.80
CA SER A 129 12.08 0.76 -11.96
C SER A 129 11.25 0.60 -13.22
#